data_AF-A0A2T0BDN5-F1
#
_entry.id   AF-A0A2T0BDN5-F1
#
_cell.length_a   1.000
_cell.length_b   1.000
_cell.length_c   1.000
_cell.angle_alpha   90.00
_cell.angle_beta   90.00
_cell.angle_gamma   90.00
#
_symmetry.space_group_name_H-M   'P 1'
#
loop_
_entity.id
_entity.type
_entity.pdbx_description
1 polymer ?
#
loop_
_entity_poly.entity_id
_entity_poly.type
_entity_poly.pdbx_seq_one_letter_code
_entity_poly.pdbx_strand_id
1 'polypeptide(L)' 'MEIIEELEPTRRGIYTGSIGYLGFDGNIDLNIVIRTILIKNGMAYFGVGGGITWESDKTSEYDETLDKALALMKVL' A
#
# COMPACT_ATOMS: atom_id res chain seq x y z
N MET A 1 14.58 0.78 -2.98
CA MET A 1 13.39 1.29 -3.69
C MET A 1 13.56 1.41 -5.19
N GLU A 2 14.79 1.47 -5.70
CA GLU A 2 15.08 1.62 -7.14
C GLU A 2 14.41 0.53 -8.00
N ILE A 3 14.52 -0.74 -7.61
CA ILE A 3 13.86 -1.86 -8.33
C ILE A 3 12.33 -1.68 -8.38
N ILE A 4 11.71 -1.23 -7.28
CA ILE A 4 10.26 -0.98 -7.24
C ILE A 4 9.90 0.18 -8.16
N GLU A 5 10.67 1.27 -8.16
CA GLU A 5 10.45 2.42 -9.05
C GLU A 5 10.68 2.05 -10.53
N GLU A 6 11.59 1.13 -10.82
CA GLU A 6 11.84 0.62 -12.18
C GLU A 6 10.68 -0.26 -12.67
N LEU A 7 10.13 -1.12 -11.79
CA LEU A 7 9.12 -2.11 -12.17
C LEU A 7 7.68 -1.57 -12.12
N GLU A 8 7.37 -0.64 -11.23
CA GLU A 8 6.02 -0.09 -11.11
C GLU A 8 5.77 1.02 -12.13
N PRO A 9 4.65 0.99 -12.87
CA PRO A 9 4.40 1.95 -13.95
C PRO A 9 4.06 3.36 -13.44
N THR A 10 3.82 3.51 -12.13
CA THR A 10 3.39 4.76 -11.51
C THR A 10 3.98 4.88 -10.11
N ARG A 11 4.06 6.12 -9.60
CA ARG A 11 4.44 6.37 -8.20
C ARG A 11 3.31 5.92 -7.27
N ARG A 12 3.69 5.31 -6.14
CA ARG A 12 2.76 4.78 -5.12
C ARG A 12 1.89 5.83 -4.41
N GLY A 13 2.23 7.12 -4.51
CA GLY A 13 1.52 8.17 -3.78
C GLY A 13 1.65 7.97 -2.27
N ILE A 14 0.52 7.88 -1.56
CA ILE A 14 0.51 7.64 -0.12
C ILE A 14 0.73 6.18 0.27
N TYR A 15 0.57 5.22 -0.66
CA TYR A 15 0.69 3.80 -0.35
C TYR A 15 2.11 3.44 0.10
N THR A 16 2.23 2.73 1.23
CA THR A 16 3.50 2.45 1.95
C THR A 16 4.22 3.70 2.49
N GLY A 17 3.56 4.86 2.48
CA GLY A 17 3.97 6.06 3.19
C GLY A 17 3.51 6.05 4.66
N SER A 18 3.35 7.23 5.25
CA SER A 18 2.91 7.38 6.64
C SER A 18 1.86 8.49 6.79
N ILE A 19 0.92 8.26 7.71
CA ILE A 19 -0.02 9.23 8.25
C ILE A 19 0.19 9.24 9.77
N GLY A 20 0.16 10.42 10.37
CA GLY A 20 0.36 10.55 11.81
C GLY A 20 0.27 11.99 12.27
N TYR A 21 0.79 12.27 13.46
CA TYR A 21 0.82 13.60 14.05
C TYR A 21 2.18 13.94 14.66
N LEU A 22 2.45 15.24 14.72
CA LEU A 22 3.55 15.85 15.47
C LEU A 22 2.95 16.85 16.45
N GLY A 23 3.12 16.60 17.74
CA GLY A 23 2.68 17.46 18.82
C GLY A 23 3.66 18.59 19.09
N PHE A 24 3.15 19.71 19.61
CA PHE A 24 3.97 20.84 20.07
C PHE A 24 4.81 20.51 21.32
N ASP A 25 4.50 19.41 21.99
CA ASP A 25 5.26 18.80 23.08
C ASP A 25 6.44 17.94 22.58
N GLY A 26 6.63 17.84 21.27
CA GLY A 26 7.67 17.03 20.64
C GLY A 26 7.29 15.55 20.46
N ASN A 27 6.09 15.14 20.87
CA ASN A 27 5.63 13.77 20.63
C ASN A 27 5.28 13.57 19.15
N ILE A 28 5.60 12.40 18.63
CA ILE A 28 5.30 12.01 17.26
C ILE A 28 4.77 10.58 17.26
N ASP A 29 3.72 10.35 16.48
CA ASP A 29 3.24 9.00 16.17
C ASP A 29 2.92 8.93 14.69
N LEU A 30 3.46 7.91 14.03
CA LEU A 30 3.44 7.71 12.59
C LEU A 30 3.04 6.26 12.31
N ASN A 31 2.11 6.06 11.38
CA ASN A 31 1.70 4.75 10.92
C ASN A 31 2.41 4.33 9.63
N ILE A 32 2.04 3.15 9.11
CA ILE A 32 2.30 2.77 7.72
C ILE A 32 0.97 2.76 6.98
N VAL A 33 0.91 3.40 5.81
CA VAL A 33 -0.28 3.44 4.97
C VAL A 33 -0.39 2.16 4.15
N ILE A 34 -1.02 1.16 4.75
CA ILE A 34 -1.47 -0.08 4.13
C ILE A 34 -2.97 -0.26 4.39
N ARG A 35 -3.65 -1.08 3.58
CA ARG A 35 -5.11 -1.32 3.70
C ARG A 35 -5.93 -0.01 3.82
N THR A 36 -5.52 1.01 3.07
CA THR A 36 -6.12 2.35 3.09
C THR A 36 -6.65 2.69 1.70
N ILE A 37 -7.85 3.25 1.63
CA ILE A 37 -8.50 3.69 0.38
C ILE A 37 -8.38 5.21 0.27
N LEU A 38 -7.78 5.69 -0.82
CA LEU A 38 -7.76 7.09 -1.20
C LEU A 38 -8.92 7.36 -2.17
N ILE A 39 -9.86 8.23 -1.78
CA ILE A 39 -10.93 8.68 -2.66
C ILE A 39 -10.56 10.05 -3.24
N LYS A 40 -10.52 10.16 -4.56
CA LYS A 40 -10.26 11.42 -5.27
C LYS A 40 -11.14 11.52 -6.50
N ASN A 41 -11.87 12.62 -6.63
CA ASN A 41 -12.75 12.90 -7.77
C ASN A 41 -13.76 11.77 -8.07
N GLY A 42 -14.34 11.17 -7.03
CA GLY A 42 -15.28 10.05 -7.17
C GLY A 42 -14.64 8.69 -7.50
N MET A 43 -13.32 8.60 -7.57
CA MET A 43 -12.58 7.36 -7.83
C MET A 43 -11.87 6.89 -6.56
N ALA A 44 -11.95 5.58 -6.27
CA ALA A 44 -11.23 4.92 -5.19
C ALA A 44 -9.91 4.33 -5.69
N TYR A 45 -8.83 4.60 -4.96
CA TYR A 45 -7.48 4.09 -5.23
C TYR A 45 -6.92 3.42 -3.97
N PHE A 46 -6.31 2.27 -4.11
CA PHE A 46 -5.59 1.61 -3.03
C PHE A 46 -4.48 0.73 -3.60
N GLY A 47 -3.40 0.58 -2.84
CA GLY A 47 -2.29 -0.30 -3.18
C GLY A 47 -2.40 -1.64 -2.46
N VAL A 48 -1.98 -2.70 -3.15
CA VAL A 48 -1.76 -4.03 -2.58
C VAL A 48 -0.40 -4.54 -3.06
N GLY A 49 0.20 -5.46 -2.32
CA GLY A 49 1.50 -6.02 -2.65
C GLY A 49 1.90 -7.10 -1.67
N GLY A 50 2.97 -7.83 -2.02
CA GLY A 50 3.60 -8.88 -1.22
C GLY A 50 5.09 -8.60 -1.04
N GLY A 51 5.71 -9.34 -0.13
CA GLY A 51 7.16 -9.30 0.06
C GLY A 51 7.79 -10.44 -0.72
N ILE A 52 8.50 -10.11 -1.80
CA ILE A 52 9.15 -11.13 -2.64
C ILE A 52 10.45 -11.60 -1.99
N THR A 53 10.60 -12.91 -1.85
CA THR A 53 11.80 -13.59 -1.35
C THR A 53 12.37 -14.53 -2.40
N TRP A 54 13.49 -15.19 -2.09
CA TRP A 54 14.11 -16.16 -2.98
C TRP A 54 13.21 -17.36 -3.30
N GLU A 55 12.36 -17.76 -2.36
CA GLU A 55 11.50 -18.94 -2.48
C GLU A 55 10.08 -18.59 -2.93
N SER A 56 9.83 -17.31 -3.26
CA SER A 56 8.51 -16.85 -3.68
C SER A 56 8.08 -17.50 -5.00
N ASP A 57 6.86 -18.04 -5.03
CA ASP A 57 6.20 -18.48 -6.25
C ASP A 57 5.37 -17.34 -6.85
N LYS A 58 5.57 -17.06 -8.14
CA LYS A 58 4.94 -15.94 -8.84
C LYS A 58 3.41 -15.97 -8.73
N THR A 59 2.80 -17.15 -8.86
CA THR A 59 1.34 -17.30 -8.87
C THR A 59 0.79 -17.02 -7.48
N SER A 60 1.41 -17.62 -6.47
CA SER A 60 1.03 -17.47 -5.06
C SER A 60 1.12 -16.01 -4.59
N GLU A 61 2.18 -15.30 -4.96
CA GLU A 61 2.35 -13.88 -4.62
C GLU A 61 1.30 -12.99 -5.28
N TYR A 62 0.94 -13.29 -6.54
CA TYR A 62 -0.12 -12.57 -7.24
C TYR A 62 -1.49 -12.82 -6.59
N ASP A 63 -1.81 -14.06 -6.27
CA ASP A 63 -3.06 -14.42 -5.59
C ASP A 63 -3.16 -13.74 -4.22
N GLU A 64 -2.07 -13.65 -3.47
CA GLU A 64 -2.02 -12.90 -2.21
C GLU A 64 -2.37 -11.41 -2.40
N THR A 65 -1.94 -10.78 -3.50
CA THR A 65 -2.32 -9.39 -3.78
C THR A 65 -3.82 -9.25 -4.03
N LEU A 66 -4.44 -10.22 -4.72
CA LEU A 66 -5.88 -10.25 -4.97
C LEU A 66 -6.65 -10.43 -3.66
N ASP A 67 -6.21 -11.33 -2.79
CA ASP A 67 -6.84 -11.55 -1.48
C ASP A 67 -6.82 -10.30 -0.61
N LYS A 68 -5.69 -9.59 -0.59
CA LYS A 68 -5.58 -8.30 0.11
C LYS A 68 -6.48 -7.23 -0.51
N ALA A 69 -6.64 -7.23 -1.83
CA ALA A 69 -7.49 -6.28 -2.55
C ALA A 69 -8.98 -6.54 -2.26
N LEU A 70 -9.40 -7.82 -2.23
CA LEU A 70 -10.78 -8.22 -1.98
C LEU A 70 -11.32 -7.67 -0.67
N ALA A 71 -10.51 -7.61 0.39
CA ALA A 71 -10.94 -7.04 1.66
C ALA A 71 -11.31 -5.56 1.55
N LEU A 72 -10.58 -4.78 0.75
CA LEU A 72 -10.85 -3.36 0.50
C LEU A 72 -12.02 -3.16 -0.48
N MET A 73 -12.11 -4.01 -1.51
CA MET A 73 -13.20 -3.95 -2.48
C MET A 73 -14.57 -4.25 -1.85
N LYS A 74 -14.64 -5.09 -0.82
CA LYS A 74 -15.90 -5.44 -0.14
C LYS A 74 -16.54 -4.28 0.64
N VAL A 75 -15.78 -3.22 0.93
CA VAL A 75 -16.25 -2.05 1.70
C VAL A 75 -16.44 -0.79 0.86
N LEU A 76 -16.25 -0.90 -0.46
CA LEU A 76 -16.56 0.13 -1.46
C LEU A 76 -18.00 -0.06 -1.96
#